data_AF-A0AAW4XEY0-F1
#
_entry.id   AF-A0AAW4XEY0-F1
#
_cell.length_a   1.000
_cell.length_b   1.000
_cell.length_c   1.000
_cell.angle_alpha   90.00
_cell.angle_beta   90.00
_cell.angle_gamma   90.00
#
_symmetry.space_group_name_H-M   'P 1'
#
loop_
_entity.id
_entity.type
_entity.pdbx_description
1 polymer ?
#
loop_
_entity_poly.entity_id
_entity_poly.type
_entity_poly.pdbx_seq_one_letter_code
_entity_poly.pdbx_strand_id
1 'polypeptide(L)' 'MKVFVDDDACRGHGVCLAACPEVFDLSDGGYAVTLVSEVPAEHEESVREAAAGCPERAIRLD' A
#
# COMPACT_ATOMS: atom_id res chain seq x y z
N MET A 1 -4.71 -11.05 4.94
CA MET A 1 -3.91 -10.23 5.91
C MET A 1 -4.47 -8.81 6.01
N LYS A 2 -4.09 -8.01 7.01
CA LYS A 2 -4.40 -6.56 7.05
C LYS A 2 -3.20 -5.74 6.58
N VAL A 3 -3.48 -4.56 6.01
CA VAL A 3 -2.48 -3.64 5.51
C VAL A 3 -2.83 -2.22 5.92
N PHE A 4 -1.81 -1.44 6.27
CA PHE A 4 -1.94 -0.06 6.72
C PHE A 4 -0.87 0.81 6.05
N VAL A 5 -1.21 2.06 5.73
CA VAL A 5 -0.27 3.10 5.31
C VAL A 5 -0.04 4.05 6.48
N ASP A 6 1.22 4.31 6.79
CA ASP A 6 1.66 5.32 7.75
C ASP A 6 1.69 6.69 7.05
N ASP A 7 0.70 7.53 7.33
CA ASP A 7 0.52 8.83 6.67
C ASP A 7 1.67 9.81 6.94
N ASP A 8 2.34 9.70 8.09
CA ASP A 8 3.47 10.57 8.46
C ASP A 8 4.74 10.20 7.68
N ALA A 9 4.90 8.91 7.37
CA ALA A 9 6.01 8.38 6.60
C ALA A 9 5.77 8.46 5.07
N CYS A 10 4.52 8.37 4.62
CA CYS A 10 4.19 8.34 3.20
C CYS A 10 4.64 9.62 2.48
N ARG A 11 5.30 9.46 1.32
CA ARG A 11 5.77 10.56 0.45
C ARG A 11 5.21 10.51 -0.96
N GLY A 12 4.16 9.71 -1.19
CA GLY A 12 3.42 9.71 -2.46
C GLY A 12 4.18 9.16 -3.68
N HIS A 13 5.13 8.23 -3.48
CA HIS A 13 5.92 7.66 -4.57
C HIS A 13 5.12 6.85 -5.60
N GLY A 14 3.90 6.40 -5.27
CA GLY A 14 3.05 5.61 -6.18
C GLY A 14 3.49 4.17 -6.44
N VAL A 15 4.57 3.68 -5.82
CA VAL A 15 5.07 2.31 -6.01
C VAL A 15 4.03 1.26 -5.61
N CYS A 16 3.29 1.50 -4.53
CA CYS A 16 2.27 0.58 -4.05
C CYS A 16 1.07 0.47 -4.99
N LEU A 17 0.60 1.59 -5.55
CA LEU A 17 -0.44 1.63 -6.58
C LEU A 17 0.03 0.88 -7.84
N ALA A 18 1.28 1.04 -8.24
CA ALA A 18 1.82 0.30 -9.38
C ALA A 18 1.93 -1.21 -9.13
N ALA A 19 2.23 -1.63 -7.88
CA ALA A 19 2.40 -3.03 -7.51
C ALA A 19 1.08 -3.77 -7.28
N CYS A 20 0.07 -3.12 -6.70
CA CYS A 20 -1.23 -3.74 -6.41
C CYS A 20 -2.35 -2.69 -6.42
N PRO A 21 -2.83 -2.28 -7.62
CA PRO A 21 -3.89 -1.28 -7.75
C PRO A 21 -5.25 -1.75 -7.21
N GLU A 22 -5.43 -3.05 -6.96
CA GLU A 22 -6.62 -3.61 -6.34
C GLU A 22 -6.70 -3.31 -4.83
N VAL A 23 -5.56 -3.01 -4.19
CA VAL A 23 -5.45 -2.77 -2.75
C VAL A 23 -5.07 -1.33 -2.43
N PHE A 24 -4.31 -0.66 -3.29
CA PHE A 24 -3.82 0.70 -3.06
C PHE A 24 -4.32 1.69 -4.11
N ASP A 25 -4.55 2.92 -3.67
CA ASP A 25 -4.75 4.08 -4.53
C ASP A 25 -3.98 5.29 -3.98
N LEU A 26 -3.99 6.40 -4.72
CA LEU A 26 -3.51 7.69 -4.25
C LEU A 26 -4.70 8.62 -3.99
N SER A 27 -4.75 9.20 -2.80
CA SER A 27 -5.63 10.32 -2.50
C SER A 27 -5.38 11.52 -3.41
N ASP A 28 -6.30 12.48 -3.42
CA ASP A 28 -6.14 13.76 -4.14
C ASP A 28 -4.86 14.53 -3.73
N GLY A 29 -4.37 14.30 -2.50
CA GLY A 29 -3.11 14.86 -1.99
C GLY A 29 -1.86 14.12 -2.47
N GLY A 30 -2.00 13.05 -3.26
CA GLY A 30 -0.90 12.22 -3.74
C GLY A 30 -0.40 11.17 -2.74
N TYR A 31 -1.06 10.98 -1.60
CA TYR A 31 -0.66 10.00 -0.58
C TYR A 31 -1.38 8.67 -0.77
N ALA A 32 -0.66 7.58 -0.50
CA ALA A 32 -1.21 6.24 -0.60
C ALA A 32 -2.36 6.00 0.39
N VAL A 33 -3.40 5.32 -0.06
CA VAL A 33 -4.55 4.86 0.74
C VAL A 33 -4.85 3.39 0.41
N THR A 34 -5.46 2.67 1.35
CA THR A 34 -5.90 1.28 1.13
C THR A 34 -7.37 1.24 0.73
N LEU A 35 -7.70 0.48 -0.32
CA LEU A 35 -9.07 0.32 -0.84
C LEU A 35 -9.87 -0.76 -0.12
N VAL A 36 -9.19 -1.66 0.59
CA VAL A 36 -9.79 -2.82 1.27
C VAL A 36 -9.42 -2.84 2.75
N SER A 37 -10.31 -3.35 3.58
CA SER A 37 -10.08 -3.56 5.02
C SER A 37 -9.34 -4.88 5.33
N GLU A 38 -9.43 -5.84 4.42
CA GLU A 38 -8.74 -7.13 4.48
C GLU A 38 -8.28 -7.49 3.06
N VAL A 39 -7.01 -7.88 2.93
CA VAL A 39 -6.39 -8.21 1.64
C VAL A 39 -6.88 -9.58 1.18
N PRO A 40 -7.48 -9.69 -0.02
CA PRO A 40 -7.83 -10.98 -0.61
C PRO A 40 -6.60 -11.87 -0.80
N ALA A 41 -6.76 -13.19 -0.64
CA ALA A 41 -5.65 -14.15 -0.68
C ALA A 41 -4.82 -14.05 -1.98
N GLU A 42 -5.47 -13.81 -3.12
CA GLU A 42 -4.82 -13.64 -4.43
C GLU A 42 -3.94 -12.38 -4.54
N HIS A 43 -4.09 -11.40 -3.66
CA HIS A 43 -3.33 -10.15 -3.67
C HIS A 43 -2.28 -10.07 -2.54
N GLU A 44 -2.20 -11.06 -1.66
CA GLU A 44 -1.27 -10.99 -0.53
C GLU A 44 0.21 -10.94 -0.95
N GLU A 45 0.59 -11.60 -2.04
CA GLU A 45 1.96 -11.54 -2.58
C GLU A 45 2.28 -10.14 -3.11
N SER A 46 1.41 -9.58 -3.96
CA SER A 46 1.55 -8.21 -4.49
C SER A 46 1.58 -7.15 -3.40
N VAL A 47 0.82 -7.34 -2.31
CA VAL A 47 0.87 -6.45 -1.14
C VAL A 47 2.19 -6.55 -0.39
N ARG A 48 2.77 -7.75 -0.26
CA ARG A 48 4.12 -7.92 0.33
C ARG A 48 5.19 -7.26 -0.53
N GLU A 49 5.09 -7.37 -1.86
CA GLU A 49 5.98 -6.67 -2.79
C GLU A 49 5.82 -5.16 -2.69
N ALA A 50 4.59 -4.64 -2.64
CA ALA A 50 4.31 -3.22 -2.44
C ALA A 50 4.94 -2.69 -1.15
N ALA A 51 4.81 -3.45 -0.05
CA ALA A 51 5.42 -3.09 1.24
C ALA A 51 6.94 -3.07 1.19
N ALA A 52 7.56 -4.09 0.58
CA ALA A 52 9.01 -4.18 0.42
C ALA A 52 9.57 -3.10 -0.52
N GLY A 53 8.79 -2.70 -1.53
CA GLY A 53 9.16 -1.68 -2.52
C GLY A 53 8.99 -0.23 -2.03
N CYS A 54 8.32 0.00 -0.90
CA CYS A 54 8.08 1.35 -0.39
C CYS A 54 9.41 1.99 0.10
N PRO A 55 9.90 3.08 -0.52
CA PRO A 55 11.17 3.71 -0.12
C PRO A 55 11.17 4.21 1.34
N GLU A 56 10.00 4.67 1.79
CA GLU A 56 9.81 5.23 3.14
C GLU A 56 9.48 4.15 4.18
N ARG A 57 9.28 2.89 3.77
CA ARG A 57 8.77 1.81 4.62
C ARG A 57 7.46 2.17 5.32
N ALA A 58 6.58 2.89 4.62
CA ALA A 58 5.32 3.40 5.14
C ALA A 58 4.21 2.34 5.19
N ILE A 59 4.40 1.16 4.60
CA ILE A 59 3.36 0.12 4.55
C ILE A 59 3.62 -0.91 5.64
N ARG A 60 2.63 -1.12 6.51
CA ARG A 60 2.66 -2.13 7.58
C ARG A 60 1.67 -3.26 7.30
N LEU A 61 2.06 -4.47 7.70
CA LEU A 61 1.35 -5.71 7.44
C LEU A 61 1.07 -6.42 8.77
N ASP A 62 -0.19 -6.76 9.02
CA ASP A 62 -0.67 -7.49 10.21
C ASP A 62 -1.40 -8.79 9.83
#